data_AF-A0A1W1E964-F1
#
_entry.id   AF-A0A1W1E964-F1
#
_cell.length_a   1.000
_cell.length_b   1.000
_cell.length_c   1.000
_cell.angle_alpha   90.00
_cell.angle_beta   90.00
_cell.angle_gamma   90.00
#
_symmetry.space_group_name_H-M   'P 1'
#
loop_
_entity.id
_entity.type
_entity.pdbx_description
1 polymer ?
#
loop_
_entity_poly.entity_id
_entity_poly.type
_entity_poly.pdbx_seq_one_letter_code
_entity_poly.pdbx_strand_id
1 'polypeptide(L)'
;MQQRSAFTLIEVLIAIALMGIILPVLYSSIDTLQDSNRQLHRHLTESRQHARAMRMLYLDIAGSDGNLTIRKNDFDRLCIERTTNSLYGLYFPKVCWVVLKENKTLVRVEGVNYHLPLRSDEQVATDAVAVHLTHFNVQWQKGNVLVSLQQKGKKAVQFLVQGISKPKRAKKRAKARQGSADTSKK
;
A
#
# COMPACT_ATOMS: atom_id res chain seq x y z
N MET A 1 63.97 -35.70 -18.30
CA MET A 1 63.84 -34.58 -17.34
C MET A 1 63.49 -33.34 -18.14
N GLN A 2 62.25 -32.83 -18.02
CA GLN A 2 61.82 -31.60 -18.69
C GLN A 2 62.45 -30.40 -17.98
N GLN A 3 63.23 -29.59 -18.71
CA GLN A 3 63.75 -28.32 -18.22
C GLN A 3 62.58 -27.38 -17.93
N ARG A 4 62.41 -26.98 -16.67
CA ARG A 4 61.48 -25.90 -16.29
C ARG A 4 62.20 -24.58 -16.54
N SER A 5 61.75 -23.81 -17.53
CA SER A 5 62.21 -22.44 -17.75
C SER A 5 61.80 -21.58 -16.55
N ALA A 6 62.79 -21.03 -15.84
CA ALA A 6 62.53 -20.04 -14.80
C ALA A 6 62.21 -18.68 -15.43
N PHE A 7 61.21 -17.98 -14.90
CA PHE A 7 60.88 -16.62 -15.32
C PHE A 7 62.07 -15.69 -15.10
N THR A 8 62.30 -14.78 -16.05
CA THR A 8 63.36 -13.79 -15.90
C THR A 8 62.90 -12.66 -14.98
N LEU A 9 63.85 -12.04 -14.27
CA LEU A 9 63.54 -10.96 -13.31
C LEU A 9 62.87 -9.74 -13.99
N ILE A 10 63.19 -9.50 -15.26
CA ILE A 10 62.57 -8.46 -16.10
C ILE A 10 61.09 -8.78 -16.35
N GLU A 11 60.76 -10.03 -16.63
CA GLU A 11 59.40 -10.48 -16.90
C GLU A 11 58.50 -10.36 -15.66
N VAL A 12 59.05 -10.62 -14.48
CA VAL A 12 58.36 -10.40 -13.19
C VAL A 12 58.10 -8.90 -12.94
N LEU A 13 59.06 -8.04 -13.24
CA LEU A 13 58.91 -6.58 -13.12
C LEU A 13 57.82 -6.03 -14.05
N ILE A 14 57.78 -6.51 -15.30
CA ILE A 14 56.74 -6.15 -16.27
C ILE A 14 55.37 -6.62 -15.77
N ALA A 15 55.26 -7.84 -15.22
CA ALA A 15 54.01 -8.36 -14.68
C ALA A 15 53.49 -7.52 -13.50
N ILE A 16 54.37 -7.10 -12.58
CA ILE A 16 53.99 -6.24 -11.45
C ILE A 16 53.52 -4.86 -11.94
N ALA A 17 54.23 -4.26 -12.90
CA ALA A 17 53.86 -2.97 -13.47
C ALA A 17 52.48 -3.03 -14.16
N LEU A 18 52.24 -4.07 -14.97
CA LEU A 18 50.93 -4.30 -15.59
C LEU A 18 49.82 -4.53 -14.56
N MET A 19 50.10 -5.33 -13.52
CA MET A 19 49.15 -5.58 -12.43
C MET A 19 48.78 -4.27 -11.71
N GLY A 20 49.76 -3.40 -11.45
CA GLY A 20 49.56 -2.11 -10.81
C GLY A 20 48.67 -1.15 -11.61
N ILE A 21 48.66 -1.27 -12.94
CA ILE A 21 47.78 -0.48 -13.82
C ILE A 21 46.35 -1.07 -13.83
N ILE A 22 46.22 -2.38 -13.85
CA ILE A 22 44.91 -3.06 -14.01
C ILE A 22 44.11 -3.05 -12.69
N LEU A 23 44.77 -3.22 -11.53
CA LEU A 23 44.09 -3.33 -10.23
C LEU A 23 43.19 -2.12 -9.89
N PRO A 24 43.63 -0.85 -10.07
CA PRO A 24 42.77 0.31 -9.83
C PRO A 24 41.51 0.33 -10.72
N VAL A 25 41.65 -0.07 -11.99
CA VAL A 25 40.54 -0.12 -12.95
C VAL A 25 39.54 -1.22 -12.58
N LEU A 26 40.03 -2.39 -12.15
CA LEU A 26 39.19 -3.47 -11.64
C LEU A 26 38.42 -3.03 -10.38
N TYR A 27 39.11 -2.38 -9.44
CA TYR A 27 38.50 -1.94 -8.20
C TYR A 27 37.41 -0.89 -8.44
N SER A 28 37.67 0.10 -9.30
CA SER A 28 36.66 1.11 -9.66
C SER A 28 35.47 0.51 -10.42
N SER A 29 35.72 -0.50 -11.26
CA SER A 29 34.66 -1.22 -11.96
C SER A 29 33.75 -1.99 -10.99
N ILE A 30 34.34 -2.66 -10.00
CA ILE A 30 33.60 -3.37 -8.95
C ILE A 30 32.74 -2.38 -8.14
N ASP A 31 33.32 -1.25 -7.72
CA ASP A 31 32.61 -0.23 -6.96
C ASP A 31 31.41 0.34 -7.75
N THR A 32 31.62 0.65 -9.04
CA THR A 32 30.57 1.11 -9.95
C THR A 32 29.45 0.08 -10.12
N LEU A 33 29.80 -1.21 -10.23
CA LEU A 33 28.83 -2.30 -10.32
C LEU A 33 28.04 -2.46 -9.02
N GLN A 34 28.69 -2.34 -7.86
CA GLN A 34 28.02 -2.41 -6.56
C GLN A 34 27.03 -1.26 -6.38
N ASP A 35 27.41 -0.04 -6.75
CA ASP A 35 26.51 1.10 -6.66
C ASP A 35 25.33 0.98 -7.64
N SER A 36 25.59 0.56 -8.88
CA SER A 36 24.54 0.30 -9.88
C SER A 36 23.52 -0.73 -9.37
N ASN A 37 24.00 -1.83 -8.79
CA ASN A 37 23.13 -2.85 -8.20
C ASN A 37 22.32 -2.30 -7.02
N ARG A 38 22.93 -1.46 -6.18
CA ARG A 38 22.24 -0.82 -5.05
C ARG A 38 21.12 0.10 -5.53
N GLN A 39 21.38 0.90 -6.56
CA GLN A 39 20.37 1.77 -7.16
C GLN A 39 19.22 0.95 -7.78
N LEU A 40 19.54 -0.10 -8.53
CA LEU A 40 18.53 -0.99 -9.10
C LEU A 40 17.67 -1.65 -8.02
N HIS A 41 18.29 -2.18 -6.97
CA HIS A 41 17.56 -2.76 -5.84
C HIS A 41 16.62 -1.76 -5.16
N ARG A 42 17.04 -0.49 -5.00
CA ARG A 42 16.17 0.56 -4.47
C ARG A 42 14.95 0.78 -5.37
N HIS A 43 15.15 0.96 -6.67
CA HIS A 43 14.05 1.14 -7.63
C HIS A 43 13.07 -0.05 -7.64
N LEU A 44 13.59 -1.28 -7.59
CA LEU A 44 12.76 -2.48 -7.53
C LEU A 44 11.96 -2.56 -6.23
N THR A 45 12.58 -2.20 -5.09
CA THR A 45 11.92 -2.23 -3.79
C THR A 45 10.78 -1.21 -3.72
N GLU A 46 11.03 0.01 -4.18
CA GLU A 46 9.99 1.05 -4.25
C GLU A 46 8.84 0.67 -5.20
N SER A 47 9.16 0.13 -6.38
CA SER A 47 8.15 -0.32 -7.34
C SER A 47 7.28 -1.44 -6.76
N ARG A 48 7.90 -2.41 -6.06
CA ARG A 48 7.19 -3.49 -5.37
C ARG A 48 6.29 -2.97 -4.25
N GLN A 49 6.75 -2.02 -3.45
CA GLN A 49 5.92 -1.41 -2.39
C GLN A 49 4.68 -0.73 -3.00
N HIS A 50 4.83 -0.02 -4.10
CA HIS A 50 3.72 0.63 -4.79
C HIS A 50 2.73 -0.35 -5.39
N ALA A 51 3.22 -1.39 -6.04
CA ALA A 51 2.38 -2.46 -6.56
C ALA A 51 1.61 -3.15 -5.43
N ARG A 52 2.25 -3.36 -4.28
CA ARG A 52 1.63 -3.95 -3.09
C ARG A 52 0.53 -3.07 -2.52
N ALA A 53 0.77 -1.76 -2.40
CA ALA A 53 -0.23 -0.78 -1.97
C ALA A 53 -1.48 -0.80 -2.85
N MET A 54 -1.29 -0.75 -4.18
CA MET A 54 -2.38 -0.76 -5.15
C MET A 54 -3.14 -2.09 -5.13
N ARG A 55 -2.41 -3.21 -5.07
CA ARG A 55 -3.02 -4.53 -4.97
C ARG A 55 -3.86 -4.67 -3.70
N MET A 56 -3.39 -4.17 -2.57
CA MET A 56 -4.10 -4.24 -1.30
C MET A 56 -5.40 -3.43 -1.34
N LEU A 57 -5.34 -2.18 -1.80
CA LEU A 57 -6.53 -1.34 -1.95
C LEU A 57 -7.52 -1.93 -2.98
N TYR A 58 -7.01 -2.48 -4.09
CA TYR A 58 -7.83 -3.19 -5.06
C TYR A 58 -8.57 -4.38 -4.43
N LEU A 59 -7.86 -5.23 -3.68
CA LEU A 59 -8.43 -6.40 -3.02
C LEU A 59 -9.44 -6.01 -1.92
N ASP A 60 -9.16 -4.95 -1.17
CA ASP A 60 -10.08 -4.42 -0.16
C ASP A 60 -11.42 -4.02 -0.79
N ILE A 61 -11.39 -3.34 -1.95
CA ILE A 61 -12.59 -2.91 -2.67
C ILE A 61 -13.26 -4.10 -3.37
N ALA A 62 -12.50 -4.95 -4.07
CA ALA A 62 -13.04 -6.09 -4.81
C ALA A 62 -13.68 -7.14 -3.88
N GLY A 63 -13.10 -7.36 -2.70
CA GLY A 63 -13.63 -8.23 -1.65
C GLY A 63 -14.66 -7.55 -0.73
N SER A 64 -15.11 -6.33 -1.06
CA SER A 64 -16.06 -5.60 -0.24
C SER A 64 -17.50 -6.13 -0.36
N ASP A 65 -18.29 -5.92 0.68
CA ASP A 65 -19.75 -6.10 0.65
C ASP A 65 -20.49 -4.99 -0.13
N GLY A 66 -19.75 -4.09 -0.78
CA GLY A 66 -20.28 -2.92 -1.45
C GLY A 66 -20.81 -1.84 -0.52
N ASN A 67 -20.62 -1.93 0.80
CA ASN A 67 -20.94 -0.84 1.72
C ASN A 67 -19.74 0.11 1.87
N LEU A 68 -19.53 0.92 0.84
CA LEU A 68 -18.44 1.89 0.77
C LEU A 68 -18.93 3.28 1.20
N THR A 69 -18.20 3.90 2.13
CA THR A 69 -18.38 5.30 2.52
C THR A 69 -17.20 6.11 2.04
N ILE A 70 -17.45 7.06 1.14
CA ILE A 70 -16.42 7.97 0.61
C ILE A 70 -16.70 9.37 1.17
N ARG A 71 -15.72 9.97 1.84
CA ARG A 71 -15.76 11.39 2.24
C ARG A 71 -14.77 12.18 1.40
N LYS A 72 -15.25 13.20 0.71
CA LYS A 72 -14.46 14.11 -0.12
C LYS A 72 -13.92 15.25 0.74
N ASN A 73 -12.60 15.43 0.75
CA ASN A 73 -11.85 16.52 1.40
C ASN A 73 -10.61 16.81 0.52
N ASP A 74 -9.52 17.38 1.07
CA ASP A 74 -8.21 17.51 0.38
C ASP A 74 -7.68 16.17 -0.13
N PHE A 75 -7.86 15.12 0.68
CA PHE A 75 -7.67 13.72 0.32
C PHE A 75 -8.94 12.97 0.65
N ASP A 76 -9.34 12.08 -0.26
CA ASP A 76 -10.53 11.26 -0.01
C ASP A 76 -10.29 10.31 1.15
N ARG A 77 -11.34 10.07 1.92
CA ARG A 77 -11.38 8.97 2.89
C ARG A 77 -12.30 7.90 2.33
N LEU A 78 -11.80 6.69 2.23
CA LEU A 78 -12.60 5.52 1.85
C LEU A 78 -12.72 4.60 3.06
N CYS A 79 -13.94 4.29 3.47
CA CYS A 79 -14.21 3.25 4.46
C CYS A 79 -15.07 2.17 3.84
N ILE A 80 -14.71 0.93 4.11
CA ILE A 80 -15.36 -0.29 3.66
C ILE A 80 -15.84 -0.99 4.92
N GLU A 81 -17.16 -1.13 5.08
CA GLU A 81 -17.68 -1.68 6.34
C GLU A 81 -17.37 -3.17 6.51
N ARG A 82 -17.34 -3.95 5.43
CA ARG A 82 -16.90 -5.34 5.46
C ARG A 82 -16.12 -5.69 4.20
N THR A 83 -14.94 -6.27 4.36
CA THR A 83 -14.15 -6.85 3.27
C THR A 83 -13.66 -8.25 3.62
N THR A 84 -13.45 -9.11 2.64
CA THR A 84 -12.80 -10.42 2.84
C THR A 84 -11.28 -10.31 2.98
N ASN A 85 -10.70 -9.15 2.64
CA ASN A 85 -9.26 -8.94 2.66
C ASN A 85 -8.78 -8.44 4.04
N SER A 86 -8.50 -9.37 4.95
CA SER A 86 -7.89 -9.06 6.25
C SER A 86 -6.38 -9.32 6.25
N LEU A 87 -5.61 -8.39 6.81
CA LEU A 87 -4.17 -8.60 7.04
C LEU A 87 -3.89 -9.24 8.41
N TYR A 88 -4.85 -9.17 9.33
CA TYR A 88 -4.69 -9.60 10.72
C TYR A 88 -5.62 -10.76 11.10
N GLY A 89 -6.16 -11.48 10.12
CA GLY A 89 -6.98 -12.67 10.33
C GLY A 89 -8.38 -12.41 10.90
N LEU A 90 -8.90 -11.19 10.76
CA LEU A 90 -10.24 -10.81 11.18
C LEU A 90 -11.30 -11.36 10.21
N TYR A 91 -12.42 -11.82 10.75
CA TYR A 91 -13.57 -12.25 9.96
C TYR A 91 -14.40 -11.03 9.54
N PHE A 92 -14.31 -10.66 8.26
CA PHE A 92 -14.95 -9.48 7.68
C PHE A 92 -14.60 -8.16 8.38
N PRO A 93 -13.33 -7.74 8.39
CA PRO A 93 -12.96 -6.46 8.98
C PRO A 93 -13.61 -5.28 8.27
N LYS A 94 -13.81 -4.23 9.05
CA LYS A 94 -13.94 -2.86 8.57
C LYS A 94 -12.55 -2.33 8.23
N VAL A 95 -12.43 -1.73 7.05
CA VAL A 95 -11.16 -1.16 6.58
C VAL A 95 -11.39 0.28 6.13
N CYS A 96 -10.59 1.20 6.64
CA CYS A 96 -10.59 2.60 6.21
C CYS A 96 -9.22 3.01 5.70
N TRP A 97 -9.21 3.57 4.50
CA TRP A 97 -8.08 4.24 3.88
C TRP A 97 -8.16 5.74 4.15
N VAL A 98 -7.14 6.26 4.83
CA VAL A 98 -7.09 7.64 5.29
C VAL A 98 -5.70 8.20 5.01
N VAL A 99 -5.64 9.46 4.56
CA VAL A 99 -4.38 10.18 4.47
C VAL A 99 -4.18 11.00 5.75
N LEU A 100 -3.11 10.70 6.48
CA LEU A 100 -2.68 11.48 7.63
C LEU A 100 -2.06 12.80 7.18
N LYS A 101 -2.30 13.88 7.94
CA LYS A 101 -1.77 15.21 7.62
C LYS A 101 -0.24 15.22 7.67
N GLU A 102 0.33 14.53 8.64
CA GLU A 102 1.77 14.38 8.81
C GLU A 102 2.35 13.53 7.67
N ASN A 103 3.31 14.12 6.95
CA ASN A 103 3.97 13.55 5.77
C ASN A 103 3.04 13.10 4.63
N LYS A 104 1.75 13.46 4.68
CA LYS A 104 0.72 13.06 3.71
C LYS A 104 0.74 11.54 3.47
N THR A 105 0.71 10.79 4.57
CA THR A 105 0.85 9.33 4.58
C THR A 105 -0.49 8.64 4.40
N LEU A 106 -0.63 7.82 3.37
CA LEU A 106 -1.74 6.88 3.24
C LEU A 106 -1.60 5.77 4.28
N VAL A 107 -2.62 5.65 5.11
CA VAL A 107 -2.73 4.62 6.12
C VAL A 107 -3.96 3.80 5.86
N ARG A 108 -3.79 2.48 5.95
CA ARG A 108 -4.87 1.52 6.01
C ARG A 108 -5.14 1.23 7.48
N VAL A 109 -6.35 1.49 7.92
CA VAL A 109 -6.83 1.19 9.27
C VAL A 109 -7.73 -0.03 9.16
N GLU A 110 -7.46 -1.08 9.94
CA GLU A 110 -8.23 -2.31 9.98
C GLU A 110 -8.75 -2.57 11.40
N GLY A 111 -10.01 -2.95 11.52
CA GLY A 111 -10.62 -3.32 12.79
C GLY A 111 -12.01 -3.91 12.60
N VAL A 112 -12.72 -4.17 13.69
CA VAL A 112 -14.07 -4.76 13.63
C VAL A 112 -15.13 -3.66 13.70
N ASN A 113 -15.22 -2.97 14.83
CA ASN A 113 -16.23 -1.95 15.09
C ASN A 113 -15.55 -0.68 15.62
N TYR A 114 -15.05 0.14 14.70
CA TYR A 114 -14.43 1.41 15.04
C TYR A 114 -15.00 2.56 14.21
N HIS A 115 -14.75 3.76 14.69
CA HIS A 115 -15.15 5.00 14.04
C HIS A 115 -13.93 5.87 13.78
N LEU A 116 -14.06 6.79 12.83
CA LEU A 116 -13.05 7.79 12.58
C LEU A 116 -13.63 9.19 12.81
N PRO A 117 -13.04 10.02 13.69
CA PRO A 117 -11.83 9.77 14.48
C PRO A 117 -12.00 8.67 15.55
N LEU A 118 -10.89 7.99 15.87
CA LEU A 118 -10.85 6.86 16.82
C LEU A 118 -11.15 7.33 18.24
N ARG A 119 -11.82 6.48 19.01
CA ARG A 119 -11.99 6.65 20.46
C ARG A 119 -10.87 5.95 21.22
N SER A 120 -10.69 6.30 22.50
CA SER A 120 -9.62 5.77 23.35
C SER A 120 -9.71 4.25 23.61
N ASP A 121 -10.90 3.68 23.50
CA ASP A 121 -11.20 2.27 23.71
C ASP A 121 -11.18 1.45 22.41
N GLU A 122 -11.15 2.10 21.25
CA GLU A 122 -11.18 1.44 19.94
C GLU A 122 -9.78 0.92 19.57
N GLN A 123 -9.64 -0.41 19.51
CA GLN A 123 -8.42 -1.07 19.05
C GLN A 123 -8.48 -1.33 17.55
N VAL A 124 -7.51 -0.77 16.82
CA VAL A 124 -7.37 -0.94 15.38
C VAL A 124 -5.91 -1.19 15.03
N ALA A 125 -5.70 -1.95 13.96
CA ALA A 125 -4.39 -2.07 13.35
C ALA A 125 -4.22 -0.96 12.29
N THR A 126 -3.05 -0.35 12.25
CA THR A 126 -2.73 0.72 11.29
C THR A 126 -1.47 0.38 10.51
N ASP A 127 -1.60 0.34 9.19
CA ASP A 127 -0.49 0.10 8.27
C ASP A 127 -0.22 1.37 7.47
N ALA A 128 1.00 1.89 7.56
CA ALA A 128 1.47 2.93 6.64
C ALA A 128 1.77 2.30 5.28
N VAL A 129 1.04 2.73 4.25
CA VAL A 129 1.09 2.13 2.92
C VAL A 129 1.91 2.97 1.94
N ALA A 130 1.77 4.29 1.98
CA ALA A 130 2.45 5.19 1.06
C ALA A 130 2.68 6.56 1.70
N VAL A 131 3.85 7.17 1.52
CA VAL A 131 4.17 8.51 2.04
C VAL A 131 4.18 9.57 0.94
N HIS A 132 4.14 10.85 1.32
CA HIS A 132 4.25 12.00 0.43
C HIS A 132 3.22 12.00 -0.71
N LEU A 133 1.97 11.68 -0.39
CA LEU A 133 0.89 11.76 -1.37
C LEU A 133 0.65 13.20 -1.81
N THR A 134 0.47 13.36 -3.11
CA THR A 134 -0.03 14.60 -3.73
C THR A 134 -1.50 14.48 -4.09
N HIS A 135 -1.97 13.27 -4.38
CA HIS A 135 -3.35 13.02 -4.77
C HIS A 135 -3.83 11.66 -4.27
N PHE A 136 -5.04 11.62 -3.72
CA PHE A 136 -5.77 10.39 -3.45
C PHE A 136 -7.27 10.65 -3.63
N ASN A 137 -7.85 10.08 -4.68
CA ASN A 137 -9.26 10.25 -5.03
C ASN A 137 -9.91 8.90 -5.31
N VAL A 138 -11.13 8.73 -4.80
CA VAL A 138 -11.96 7.55 -4.99
C VAL A 138 -13.33 7.99 -5.49
N GLN A 139 -13.71 7.55 -6.68
CA GLN A 139 -14.99 7.84 -7.30
C GLN A 139 -15.80 6.56 -7.41
N TRP A 140 -17.10 6.63 -7.16
CA TRP A 140 -17.99 5.49 -7.31
C TRP A 140 -19.18 5.85 -8.18
N GLN A 141 -19.33 5.15 -9.30
CA GLN A 141 -20.40 5.39 -10.26
C GLN A 141 -20.92 4.07 -10.84
N LYS A 142 -22.23 3.83 -10.74
CA LYS A 142 -22.94 2.69 -11.36
C LYS A 142 -22.27 1.32 -11.12
N GLY A 143 -21.78 1.07 -9.90
CA GLY A 143 -21.12 -0.19 -9.56
C GLY A 143 -19.62 -0.27 -9.91
N ASN A 144 -19.04 0.83 -10.39
CA ASN A 144 -17.62 0.93 -10.68
C ASN A 144 -16.94 1.90 -9.72
N VAL A 145 -15.87 1.46 -9.08
CA VAL A 145 -15.05 2.26 -8.18
C VAL A 145 -13.73 2.57 -8.88
N LEU A 146 -13.53 3.85 -9.22
CA LEU A 146 -12.27 4.35 -9.79
C LEU A 146 -11.43 4.92 -8.66
N VAL A 147 -10.20 4.43 -8.54
CA VAL A 147 -9.21 4.95 -7.60
C VAL A 147 -8.09 5.64 -8.37
N SER A 148 -7.68 6.81 -7.91
CA SER A 148 -6.54 7.57 -8.41
C SER A 148 -5.60 7.91 -7.25
N LEU A 149 -4.32 7.57 -7.40
CA LEU A 149 -3.28 7.82 -6.40
C LEU A 149 -2.03 8.39 -7.05
N GLN A 150 -1.46 9.43 -6.44
CA GLN A 150 -0.20 10.03 -6.88
C GLN A 150 0.67 10.43 -5.69
N GLN A 151 1.96 10.14 -5.82
CA GLN A 151 3.00 10.59 -4.89
C GLN A 151 3.90 11.63 -5.53
N LYS A 152 4.57 12.43 -4.70
CA LYS A 152 5.52 13.44 -5.14
C LYS A 152 6.60 12.82 -6.04
N GLY A 153 6.78 13.39 -7.23
CA GLY A 153 7.79 12.95 -8.20
C GLY A 153 7.46 11.66 -8.97
N LYS A 154 6.26 11.08 -8.78
CA LYS A 154 5.83 9.85 -9.48
C LYS A 154 4.60 10.14 -10.35
N LYS A 155 4.44 9.35 -11.42
CA LYS A 155 3.24 9.41 -12.27
C LYS A 155 2.02 8.93 -11.48
N ALA A 156 0.87 9.54 -11.75
CA ALA A 156 -0.39 9.10 -11.16
C ALA A 156 -0.74 7.69 -11.65
N VAL A 157 -1.24 6.86 -10.73
CA VAL A 157 -1.72 5.50 -11.02
C VAL A 157 -3.22 5.48 -10.79
N GLN A 158 -3.94 4.88 -11.73
CA GLN A 158 -5.38 4.72 -11.67
C GLN A 158 -5.77 3.27 -11.91
N PHE A 159 -6.77 2.79 -11.19
CA PHE A 159 -7.37 1.49 -11.44
C PHE A 159 -8.87 1.51 -11.18
N LEU A 160 -9.58 0.66 -11.91
CA LEU A 160 -11.03 0.53 -11.86
C LEU A 160 -11.40 -0.83 -11.27
N VAL A 161 -12.27 -0.83 -10.26
CA VAL A 161 -12.90 -2.04 -9.74
C VAL A 161 -14.36 -2.03 -10.18
N GLN A 162 -14.79 -3.08 -10.87
CA GLN A 162 -16.14 -3.22 -11.41
C GLN A 162 -16.96 -4.22 -10.58
N GLY A 163 -18.29 -4.14 -10.69
CA GLY A 163 -19.20 -5.11 -10.05
C GLY A 163 -19.50 -4.83 -8.57
N ILE A 164 -19.19 -3.65 -8.06
CA ILE A 164 -19.44 -3.28 -6.66
C ILE A 164 -20.88 -2.78 -6.47
N SER A 165 -21.79 -3.69 -6.16
CA SER A 165 -23.21 -3.36 -5.94
C SER A 165 -23.48 -2.89 -4.50
N LYS A 166 -24.17 -1.75 -4.34
CA LYS A 166 -24.64 -1.29 -3.02
C LYS A 166 -25.57 -2.34 -2.39
N PRO A 167 -25.41 -2.70 -1.11
CA PRO A 167 -26.38 -3.52 -0.43
C PRO A 167 -27.73 -2.79 -0.40
N LYS A 168 -28.81 -3.51 -0.75
CA LYS A 168 -30.17 -2.98 -0.67
C LYS A 168 -30.46 -2.66 0.81
N ARG A 169 -30.69 -1.39 1.14
CA ARG A 169 -31.10 -1.00 2.51
C ARG A 169 -32.35 -1.79 2.89
N ALA A 170 -32.28 -2.60 3.94
CA ALA A 170 -33.44 -3.27 4.49
C ALA A 170 -34.48 -2.20 4.88
N LYS A 171 -35.69 -2.28 4.32
CA LYS A 171 -36.80 -1.38 4.70
C LYS A 171 -37.05 -1.57 6.19
N LYS A 172 -36.76 -0.54 7.02
CA LYS A 172 -37.18 -0.50 8.42
C LYS A 172 -38.70 -0.72 8.45
N ARG A 173 -39.15 -1.84 9.01
CA ARG A 173 -40.55 -2.07 9.36
C ARG A 173 -40.92 -1.08 10.45
N ALA A 174 -41.47 0.08 10.08
CA ALA A 174 -42.14 0.96 11.01
C ALA A 174 -43.59 0.45 11.20
N LYS A 175 -43.82 -0.30 12.27
CA LYS A 175 -45.13 -0.66 12.90
C LYS A 175 -44.76 -1.37 14.21
N ALA A 176 -45.37 -1.18 15.38
CA ALA A 176 -46.35 -0.25 15.91
C ALA A 176 -46.34 -0.54 17.43
N ARG A 177 -46.16 0.48 18.28
CA ARG A 177 -46.59 0.47 19.69
C ARG A 177 -47.06 1.87 20.07
N GLN A 178 -48.13 2.31 19.41
CA GLN A 178 -49.14 3.20 20.02
C GLN A 178 -50.30 2.27 20.37
N GLY A 179 -50.57 2.09 21.67
CA GLY A 179 -51.61 1.19 22.16
C GLY A 179 -51.33 0.63 23.56
N SER A 180 -51.13 1.50 24.54
CA SER A 180 -51.35 1.16 25.96
C SER A 180 -51.60 2.45 26.75
N ALA A 181 -52.72 3.10 26.44
CA ALA A 181 -53.31 4.11 27.29
C ALA A 181 -54.82 3.90 27.23
N ASP A 182 -55.31 2.87 27.93
CA ASP A 182 -56.61 2.96 28.58
C ASP A 182 -56.78 1.83 29.59
N THR A 183 -57.63 2.05 30.59
CA THR A 183 -58.11 1.15 31.65
C THR A 183 -57.15 0.79 32.79
N SER A 184 -57.12 1.66 33.81
CA SER A 184 -57.62 1.23 35.13
C SER A 184 -57.98 2.44 36.01
N LYS A 185 -59.27 2.79 36.01
CA LYS A 185 -59.95 3.52 37.08
C LYS A 185 -61.23 2.74 37.36
N LYS A 186 -61.22 1.91 38.39
CA LYS A 186 -62.35 1.62 39.29
C LYS A 186 -61.84 0.85 40.48
#